data_AF-A0A2S8NWK4-F1
#
_entry.id   AF-A0A2S8NWK4-F1
#
_cell.length_a   1.000
_cell.length_b   1.000
_cell.length_c   1.000
_cell.angle_alpha   90.00
_cell.angle_beta   90.00
_cell.angle_gamma   90.00
#
_symmetry.space_group_name_H-M   'P 1'
#
loop_
_entity.id
_entity.type
_entity.pdbx_description
1 polymer ?
#
loop_
_entity_poly.entity_id
_entity_poly.type
_entity_poly.pdbx_seq_one_letter_code
_entity_poly.pdbx_strand_id
1 'polypeptide(L)'
;MGHDTLIEELDFILTHPMCGTRNLESFYNNCLFSYETVPLIVIVNHIQFKRPDLLTQWSKENDLIHKVTNELDFNLPSDTKTKSVITVETDLRAKEPNSNGYYFIEWNSSMEYEQIDLCFKTKKIMVTCKTYGELLLVGLVKTGENKYGLYLKLKGESKYE
;
A
#
# COMPACT_ATOMS: atom_id res chain seq x y z
N MET A 1 -2.89 24.52 -5.67
CA MET A 1 -3.02 23.16 -6.23
C MET A 1 -3.75 22.29 -5.23
N GLY A 2 -4.45 21.24 -5.67
CA GLY A 2 -5.13 20.32 -4.77
C GLY A 2 -4.15 19.36 -4.08
N HIS A 3 -4.59 18.73 -2.99
CA HIS A 3 -3.80 17.72 -2.25
C HIS A 3 -3.29 16.59 -3.17
N ASP A 4 -4.08 16.21 -4.18
CA ASP A 4 -3.74 15.14 -5.12
C ASP A 4 -2.51 15.48 -5.98
N THR A 5 -2.36 16.74 -6.39
CA THR A 5 -1.23 17.19 -7.22
C THR A 5 0.10 17.07 -6.45
N LEU A 6 0.08 17.30 -5.14
CA LEU A 6 1.29 17.27 -4.32
C LEU A 6 1.75 15.84 -4.03
N ILE A 7 0.81 14.89 -3.91
CA ILE A 7 1.12 13.46 -3.81
C ILE A 7 1.63 12.91 -5.14
N GLU A 8 1.09 13.35 -6.27
CA GLU A 8 1.60 13.00 -7.60
C GLU A 8 3.03 13.52 -7.84
N GLU A 9 3.32 14.76 -7.43
CA GLU A 9 4.68 15.32 -7.49
C GLU A 9 5.66 14.60 -6.57
N LEU A 10 5.20 14.24 -5.36
CA LEU A 10 5.99 13.42 -4.44
C LEU A 10 6.28 12.04 -5.03
N ASP A 11 5.29 11.42 -5.68
CA ASP A 11 5.47 10.14 -6.38
C ASP A 11 6.51 10.26 -7.49
N PHE A 12 6.46 11.33 -8.30
CA PHE A 12 7.45 11.58 -9.34
C PHE A 12 8.87 11.67 -8.76
N ILE A 13 9.06 12.41 -7.67
CA ILE A 13 10.39 12.57 -7.04
C ILE A 13 10.89 11.25 -6.45
N LEU A 14 10.01 10.50 -5.79
CA LEU A 14 10.35 9.20 -5.18
C LEU A 14 10.73 8.12 -6.21
N THR A 15 10.27 8.24 -7.46
CA THR A 15 10.67 7.34 -8.55
C THR A 15 12.07 7.63 -9.10
N HIS A 16 12.68 8.77 -8.77
CA HIS A 16 14.00 9.10 -9.27
C HIS A 16 15.09 8.28 -8.54
N PRO A 17 15.99 7.58 -9.27
CA PRO A 17 16.97 6.67 -8.66
C PRO A 17 18.00 7.36 -7.75
N MET A 18 18.22 8.67 -7.95
CA MET A 18 19.12 9.50 -7.12
C MET A 18 18.38 10.29 -6.03
N CYS A 19 17.09 10.01 -5.78
CA CYS A 19 16.36 10.68 -4.72
C CYS A 19 16.93 10.29 -3.34
N GLY A 20 17.57 11.26 -2.68
CA GLY A 20 18.11 11.14 -1.32
C GLY A 20 17.41 12.07 -0.33
N THR A 21 17.80 11.99 0.95
CA THR A 21 17.17 12.75 2.05
C THR A 21 17.18 14.26 1.81
N ARG A 22 18.28 14.82 1.28
CA ARG A 22 18.37 16.24 0.91
C ARG A 22 17.34 16.69 -0.13
N ASN A 23 17.07 15.87 -1.13
CA ASN A 23 16.12 16.19 -2.20
C ASN A 23 14.68 16.13 -1.65
N LEU A 24 14.42 15.14 -0.81
CA LEU A 24 13.15 14.94 -0.12
C LEU A 24 12.87 16.10 0.85
N GLU A 25 13.88 16.52 1.60
CA GLU A 25 13.79 17.64 2.54
C GLU A 25 13.67 18.98 1.80
N SER A 26 14.35 19.15 0.66
CA SER A 26 14.15 20.33 -0.19
C SER A 26 12.73 20.37 -0.77
N PHE A 27 12.18 19.24 -1.23
CA PHE A 27 10.79 19.16 -1.67
C PHE A 27 9.83 19.48 -0.52
N TYR A 28 10.05 18.87 0.64
CA TYR A 28 9.28 19.14 1.85
C TYR A 28 9.30 20.64 2.22
N ASN A 29 10.47 21.25 2.29
CA ASN A 29 10.60 22.66 2.68
C ASN A 29 10.01 23.62 1.64
N ASN A 30 10.13 23.32 0.35
CA ASN A 30 9.60 24.18 -0.71
C ASN A 30 8.08 23.98 -0.92
N CYS A 31 7.59 22.75 -0.76
CA CYS A 31 6.20 22.40 -1.02
C CYS A 31 5.30 22.42 0.23
N LEU A 32 5.78 22.29 1.47
CA LEU A 32 4.91 22.48 2.65
C LEU A 32 4.83 23.92 3.15
N PHE A 33 5.89 24.74 3.03
CA PHE A 33 5.77 26.16 3.38
C PHE A 33 4.71 26.89 2.53
N SER A 34 4.42 26.35 1.36
CA SER A 34 3.46 26.91 0.41
C SER A 34 2.01 26.43 0.63
N TYR A 35 1.77 25.42 1.49
CA TYR A 35 0.45 24.80 1.68
C TYR A 35 0.14 24.60 3.17
N GLU A 36 -0.70 25.47 3.73
CA GLU A 36 -1.17 25.40 5.13
C GLU A 36 -1.87 24.08 5.48
N THR A 37 -2.40 23.36 4.50
CA THR A 37 -3.34 22.25 4.72
C THR A 37 -2.76 20.87 4.53
N VAL A 38 -1.52 20.71 4.04
CA VAL A 38 -0.98 19.37 3.72
C VAL A 38 -0.38 18.77 5.00
N PRO A 39 -1.02 17.76 5.61
CA PRO A 39 -0.55 17.26 6.89
C PRO A 39 0.73 16.48 6.67
N LEU A 40 1.81 16.84 7.37
CA LEU A 40 3.10 16.15 7.34
C LEU A 40 2.95 14.62 7.51
N ILE A 41 1.97 14.20 8.31
CA ILE A 41 1.63 12.78 8.52
C ILE A 41 1.23 12.07 7.22
N VAL A 42 0.54 12.73 6.27
CA VAL A 42 0.15 12.13 4.98
C VAL A 42 1.39 11.88 4.11
N ILE A 43 2.33 12.83 4.09
CA ILE A 43 3.58 12.72 3.34
C ILE A 43 4.46 11.63 3.92
N VAL A 44 4.64 11.61 5.25
CA VAL A 44 5.43 10.58 5.93
C VAL A 44 4.84 9.19 5.69
N ASN A 45 3.51 9.05 5.82
CA ASN A 45 2.81 7.79 5.55
C ASN A 45 3.00 7.34 4.09
N HIS A 46 2.89 8.26 3.13
CA HIS A 46 3.09 7.95 1.71
C HIS A 46 4.52 7.48 1.39
N ILE A 47 5.53 8.15 1.96
CA ILE A 47 6.95 7.78 1.80
C ILE A 47 7.24 6.44 2.50
N GLN A 48 6.64 6.20 3.68
CA GLN A 48 6.75 4.92 4.39
C GLN A 48 6.34 3.74 3.49
N PHE A 49 5.32 3.91 2.65
CA PHE A 49 4.87 2.87 1.73
C PHE A 49 5.74 2.73 0.48
N LYS A 50 6.22 3.83 -0.09
CA LYS A 50 6.93 3.85 -1.37
C LYS A 50 8.44 3.59 -1.23
N ARG A 51 9.07 4.19 -0.22
CA ARG A 51 10.53 4.17 0.03
C ARG A 51 10.80 4.17 1.55
N PRO A 52 10.48 3.08 2.27
CA PRO A 52 10.71 2.98 3.71
C PRO A 52 12.19 3.09 4.09
N ASP A 53 13.09 2.71 3.20
CA ASP A 53 14.54 2.90 3.31
C ASP A 53 14.89 4.39 3.44
N LEU A 54 14.30 5.22 2.58
CA LEU A 54 14.53 6.65 2.54
C LEU A 54 13.90 7.35 3.75
N LEU A 55 12.71 6.93 4.17
CA LEU A 55 12.09 7.46 5.38
C LEU A 55 12.93 7.13 6.62
N THR A 56 13.50 5.93 6.70
CA THR A 56 14.38 5.52 7.81
C THR A 56 15.68 6.33 7.85
N GLN A 57 16.20 6.76 6.70
CA GLN A 57 17.34 7.67 6.65
C GLN A 57 16.93 9.08 7.07
N TRP A 58 15.81 9.58 6.53
CA TRP A 58 15.33 10.92 6.82
C TRP A 58 14.94 11.09 8.29
N SER A 59 14.35 10.07 8.92
CA SER A 59 14.01 10.08 10.34
C SER A 59 15.22 9.99 11.28
N LYS A 60 16.42 9.68 10.79
CA LYS A 60 17.67 9.79 11.56
C LYS A 60 18.28 11.18 11.45
N GLU A 61 17.96 11.90 10.38
CA GLU A 61 18.51 13.22 10.07
C GLU A 61 17.57 14.35 10.50
N ASN A 62 16.28 14.08 10.68
CA ASN A 62 15.25 15.06 11.03
C ASN A 62 14.37 14.60 12.20
N ASP A 63 14.49 15.29 13.35
CA ASP A 63 13.78 14.98 14.60
C ASP A 63 12.25 15.09 14.49
N LEU A 64 11.75 15.99 13.64
CA LEU A 64 10.31 16.15 13.42
C LEU A 64 9.75 14.94 12.67
N ILE A 65 10.45 14.51 11.62
CA ILE A 65 10.11 13.29 10.87
C ILE A 65 10.24 12.06 11.76
N HIS A 66 11.25 12.01 12.64
CA HIS A 66 11.38 10.95 13.65
C HIS A 66 10.15 10.84 14.54
N LYS A 67 9.71 11.97 15.11
CA LYS A 67 8.51 12.02 15.97
C LYS A 67 7.26 11.60 15.22
N VAL A 68 7.02 12.13 14.01
CA VAL A 68 5.85 11.79 13.20
C VAL A 68 5.87 10.33 12.76
N THR A 69 7.04 9.77 12.43
CA THR A 69 7.18 8.35 12.09
C THR A 69 6.84 7.48 13.30
N ASN A 70 7.33 7.83 14.49
CA ASN A 70 7.00 7.12 15.72
C ASN A 70 5.51 7.27 16.10
N GLU A 71 4.91 8.44 15.87
CA GLU A 71 3.47 8.67 16.08
C GLU A 71 2.62 7.87 15.09
N LEU A 72 3.06 7.71 13.85
CA LEU A 72 2.44 6.80 12.87
C LEU A 72 2.55 5.33 13.32
N ASP A 73 3.70 4.92 13.84
CA ASP A 73 3.89 3.60 14.44
C ASP A 73 3.02 3.39 15.71
N PHE A 74 2.71 4.47 16.45
CA PHE A 74 1.83 4.44 17.64
C PHE A 74 0.32 4.43 17.29
N ASN A 75 -0.06 4.99 16.13
CA ASN A 75 -1.44 4.98 15.62
C ASN A 75 -1.76 3.73 14.79
N LEU A 76 -0.76 2.91 14.49
CA LEU A 76 -0.97 1.51 14.14
C LEU A 76 -1.14 0.73 15.45
N PRO A 77 -2.23 -0.03 15.65
CA PRO A 77 -2.41 -0.80 16.88
C PRO A 77 -1.16 -1.66 17.10
N SER A 78 -0.56 -1.49 18.28
CA SER A 78 0.77 -1.96 18.70
C SER A 78 0.96 -3.50 18.66
N ASP A 79 -0.05 -4.25 18.21
CA ASP A 79 0.00 -5.68 17.91
C ASP A 79 0.42 -6.01 16.47
N THR A 80 0.69 -5.02 15.62
CA THR A 80 1.07 -5.25 14.21
C THR A 80 2.53 -4.90 13.91
N LYS A 81 3.43 -5.22 14.85
CA LYS A 81 4.86 -5.43 14.54
C LYS A 81 5.06 -6.78 13.83
N THR A 82 4.24 -7.05 12.82
CA THR A 82 4.40 -8.24 12.01
C THR A 82 4.63 -7.77 10.58
N LYS A 83 5.77 -8.16 10.04
CA LYS A 83 5.99 -8.32 8.60
C LYS A 83 5.04 -9.37 8.02
N SER A 84 3.77 -9.38 8.42
CA SER A 84 2.79 -10.38 8.02
C SER A 84 2.27 -9.99 6.65
N VAL A 85 2.94 -10.51 5.62
CA VAL A 85 2.29 -10.72 4.34
C VAL A 85 1.08 -11.60 4.62
N ILE A 86 -0.12 -11.09 4.34
CA ILE A 86 -1.34 -11.90 4.43
C ILE A 86 -1.27 -12.89 3.28
N THR A 87 -1.20 -14.18 3.60
CA THR A 87 -1.22 -15.24 2.60
C THR A 87 -2.63 -15.82 2.52
N VAL A 88 -3.25 -15.73 1.35
CA VAL A 88 -4.57 -16.30 1.08
C VAL A 88 -4.40 -17.46 0.12
N GLU A 89 -4.71 -18.66 0.57
CA GLU A 89 -4.81 -19.84 -0.29
C GLU A 89 -6.22 -19.95 -0.86
N THR A 90 -6.33 -20.17 -2.17
CA THR A 90 -7.61 -20.34 -2.86
C THR A 90 -7.58 -21.48 -3.87
N ASP A 91 -8.75 -21.96 -4.27
CA ASP A 91 -8.91 -22.90 -5.36
C ASP A 91 -9.87 -22.32 -6.41
N LEU A 92 -9.39 -22.26 -7.65
CA LEU A 92 -10.14 -21.73 -8.80
C LEU A 92 -10.62 -22.84 -9.74
N ARG A 93 -10.40 -24.14 -9.45
CA ARG A 93 -10.72 -25.25 -10.37
C ARG A 93 -12.17 -25.32 -10.82
N ALA A 94 -13.10 -24.85 -9.99
CA ALA A 94 -14.53 -24.87 -10.28
C ALA A 94 -15.11 -23.46 -10.53
N LYS A 95 -14.26 -22.44 -10.67
CA LYS A 95 -14.69 -21.07 -10.93
C LYS A 95 -14.26 -20.64 -12.32
N GLU A 96 -15.21 -20.13 -13.09
CA GLU A 96 -14.90 -19.46 -14.35
C GLU A 96 -14.58 -17.99 -14.10
N PRO A 97 -13.61 -17.40 -14.82
CA PRO A 97 -13.40 -15.97 -14.76
C PRO A 97 -14.61 -15.25 -15.35
N ASN A 98 -14.85 -14.02 -14.91
CA ASN A 98 -15.85 -13.16 -15.53
C ASN A 98 -15.43 -12.75 -16.96
N SER A 99 -16.33 -12.07 -17.67
CA SER A 99 -16.10 -11.62 -19.06
C SER A 99 -14.83 -10.76 -19.25
N ASN A 100 -14.28 -10.21 -18.17
CA ASN A 100 -13.07 -9.38 -18.16
C ASN A 100 -11.81 -10.16 -17.70
N GLY A 101 -11.90 -11.48 -17.52
CA GLY A 101 -10.79 -12.34 -17.11
C GLY A 101 -10.48 -12.32 -15.61
N TYR A 102 -11.38 -11.81 -14.77
CA TYR A 102 -11.20 -11.78 -13.31
C TYR A 102 -11.95 -12.91 -12.62
N TYR A 103 -11.29 -13.55 -11.67
CA TYR A 103 -11.90 -14.49 -10.74
C TYR A 103 -12.36 -13.75 -9.49
N PHE A 104 -13.55 -14.06 -8.99
CA PHE A 104 -14.04 -13.53 -7.73
C PHE A 104 -14.08 -14.63 -6.67
N ILE A 105 -13.45 -14.38 -5.53
CA ILE A 105 -13.49 -15.28 -4.37
C ILE A 105 -13.97 -14.52 -3.14
N GLU A 106 -14.70 -15.22 -2.28
CA GLU A 106 -14.99 -14.73 -0.94
C GLU A 106 -13.97 -15.33 0.02
N TRP A 107 -13.40 -14.47 0.85
CA TRP A 107 -12.41 -14.80 1.86
C TRP A 107 -12.89 -14.30 3.22
N ASN A 108 -12.87 -15.20 4.20
CA ASN A 108 -13.23 -14.85 5.57
C ASN A 108 -11.95 -14.57 6.35
N SER A 109 -11.92 -13.44 7.06
CA SER A 109 -10.81 -13.07 7.93
C SER A 109 -11.34 -12.40 9.19
N SER A 110 -10.75 -12.74 10.33
CA SER A 110 -11.02 -12.09 11.61
C SER A 110 -10.28 -10.75 11.76
N MET A 111 -9.54 -10.32 10.73
CA MET A 111 -8.90 -9.00 10.71
C MET A 111 -9.93 -7.92 10.37
N GLU A 112 -9.74 -6.74 10.97
CA GLU A 112 -10.54 -5.57 10.68
C GLU A 112 -10.35 -5.12 9.23
N TYR A 113 -11.42 -4.57 8.64
CA TYR A 113 -11.39 -4.15 7.24
C TYR A 113 -10.29 -3.12 6.96
N GLU A 114 -10.05 -2.19 7.88
CA GLU A 114 -9.02 -1.16 7.76
C GLU A 114 -7.62 -1.76 7.67
N GLN A 115 -7.36 -2.86 8.38
CA GLN A 115 -6.07 -3.56 8.33
C GLN A 115 -5.89 -4.29 7.01
N ILE A 116 -6.97 -4.90 6.49
CA ILE A 116 -6.93 -5.62 5.21
C ILE A 116 -6.82 -4.63 4.04
N ASP A 117 -7.57 -3.53 4.07
CA ASP A 117 -7.49 -2.45 3.08
C ASP A 117 -6.08 -1.85 3.03
N LEU A 118 -5.46 -1.63 4.19
CA LEU A 118 -4.07 -1.21 4.28
C LEU A 118 -3.12 -2.26 3.66
N CYS A 119 -3.30 -3.55 3.97
CA CYS A 119 -2.49 -4.61 3.38
C CYS A 119 -2.69 -4.72 1.85
N PHE A 120 -3.90 -4.49 1.35
CA PHE A 120 -4.22 -4.47 -0.07
C PHE A 120 -3.54 -3.30 -0.78
N LYS A 121 -3.72 -2.07 -0.28
CA LYS A 121 -3.09 -0.85 -0.82
C LYS A 121 -1.56 -0.94 -0.85
N THR A 122 -0.99 -1.65 0.12
CA THR A 122 0.47 -1.84 0.25
C THR A 122 0.99 -3.10 -0.45
N LYS A 123 0.15 -3.82 -1.20
CA LYS A 123 0.51 -5.06 -1.92
C LYS A 123 1.12 -6.14 -1.00
N LYS A 124 0.69 -6.17 0.27
CA LYS A 124 1.10 -7.16 1.29
C LYS A 124 0.13 -8.34 1.40
N ILE A 125 -0.79 -8.48 0.45
CA ILE A 125 -1.66 -9.66 0.34
C ILE A 125 -1.14 -10.51 -0.83
N MET A 126 -0.67 -11.70 -0.52
CA MET A 126 -0.26 -12.70 -1.49
C MET A 126 -1.36 -13.74 -1.62
N VAL A 127 -1.89 -13.90 -2.83
CA VAL A 127 -2.92 -14.90 -3.10
C VAL A 127 -2.30 -16.03 -3.90
N THR A 128 -2.45 -17.27 -3.44
CA THR A 128 -1.90 -18.45 -4.12
C THR A 128 -3.00 -19.45 -4.42
N CYS A 129 -2.89 -20.11 -5.56
CA CYS A 129 -3.77 -21.17 -6.00
C CYS A 129 -2.95 -22.42 -6.32
N LYS A 130 -3.37 -23.57 -5.82
CA LYS A 130 -2.66 -24.84 -6.04
C LYS A 130 -2.53 -25.20 -7.52
N THR A 131 -3.47 -24.75 -8.35
CA THR A 131 -3.54 -25.08 -9.78
C THR A 131 -2.73 -24.10 -10.63
N TYR A 132 -2.74 -22.82 -10.28
CA TYR A 132 -2.20 -21.73 -11.11
C TYR A 132 -1.01 -20.99 -10.48
N GLY A 133 -0.60 -21.37 -9.26
CA GLY A 133 0.45 -20.69 -8.52
C GLY A 133 0.00 -19.36 -7.94
N GLU A 134 0.89 -18.38 -7.89
CA GLU A 134 0.62 -17.04 -7.37
C GLU A 134 -0.33 -16.26 -8.29
N LEU A 135 -1.35 -15.65 -7.70
CA LEU A 135 -2.38 -14.87 -8.38
C LEU A 135 -2.20 -13.38 -8.09
N LEU A 136 -2.58 -12.54 -9.05
CA LEU A 136 -2.61 -11.09 -8.88
C LEU A 136 -3.91 -10.68 -8.20
N LEU A 137 -3.82 -10.05 -7.03
CA LEU A 137 -4.96 -9.40 -6.38
C LEU A 137 -5.17 -8.00 -6.99
N VAL A 138 -6.28 -7.83 -7.70
CA VAL A 138 -6.61 -6.61 -8.46
C VAL A 138 -7.59 -5.73 -7.69
N GLY A 139 -8.43 -6.32 -6.84
CA GLY A 139 -9.45 -5.58 -6.10
C GLY A 139 -9.84 -6.28 -4.80
N LEU A 140 -10.26 -5.47 -3.84
CA LEU A 140 -10.78 -5.87 -2.53
C LEU A 140 -12.12 -5.17 -2.30
N VAL A 141 -13.11 -5.91 -1.80
CA VAL A 141 -14.41 -5.35 -1.38
C VAL A 141 -14.87 -6.01 -0.10
N LYS A 142 -15.48 -5.25 0.82
CA LYS A 142 -16.15 -5.83 2.00
C LYS A 142 -17.52 -6.35 1.60
N THR A 143 -17.77 -7.65 1.73
CA THR A 143 -19.06 -8.28 1.38
C THR A 143 -19.95 -8.56 2.58
N GLY A 144 -19.39 -8.52 3.79
CA GLY A 144 -20.12 -8.71 5.04
C GLY A 144 -19.24 -8.53 6.26
N GLU A 145 -19.78 -8.88 7.43
CA GLU A 145 -19.00 -8.93 8.67
C GLU A 145 -17.95 -10.05 8.57
N ASN A 146 -16.67 -9.70 8.67
CA ASN A 146 -15.52 -10.62 8.49
C ASN A 146 -15.46 -11.33 7.13
N LYS A 147 -16.16 -10.80 6.11
CA LYS A 147 -16.16 -11.35 4.74
C LYS A 147 -15.68 -10.33 3.73
N TYR A 148 -14.73 -10.77 2.90
CA TYR A 148 -14.03 -9.94 1.93
C TYR A 148 -14.05 -10.61 0.56
N GLY A 149 -14.52 -9.89 -0.44
CA GLY A 149 -14.43 -10.27 -1.85
C GLY A 149 -13.07 -9.88 -2.42
N LEU A 150 -12.38 -10.85 -3.02
CA LEU A 150 -11.10 -10.66 -3.68
C LEU A 150 -11.26 -10.86 -5.19
N TYR A 151 -10.86 -9.87 -5.97
CA TYR A 151 -10.79 -9.94 -7.42
C TYR A 151 -9.38 -10.34 -7.84
N LEU A 152 -9.27 -11.50 -8.48
CA LEU A 152 -8.01 -12.15 -8.80
C LEU A 152 -7.81 -12.27 -10.30
N LYS A 153 -6.56 -12.21 -10.75
CA LYS A 153 -6.17 -12.48 -12.13
C LYS A 153 -4.95 -13.41 -12.17
N LEU A 154 -4.86 -14.24 -13.20
CA LEU A 154 -3.68 -15.10 -13.38
C LEU A 154 -2.44 -14.24 -13.67
N LYS A 155 -1.33 -14.54 -12.99
CA LYS A 155 -0.05 -13.86 -13.15
C LYS A 155 0.58 -14.33 -14.47
N GLY A 156 0.25 -13.64 -15.56
CA GLY A 156 0.65 -14.03 -16.92
C GLY A 156 -0.32 -13.60 -18.03
N GLU A 157 -1.56 -13.23 -17.72
CA GLU A 157 -2.53 -12.73 -18.70
C GLU A 157 -2.43 -11.20 -18.91
N SER A 158 -1.21 -10.71 -19.11
CA SER A 158 -1.04 -9.49 -19.90
C SER A 158 -1.18 -9.91 -21.35
N LYS A 159 -2.40 -9.90 -21.89
CA LYS A 159 -2.59 -9.84 -23.35
C LYS A 159 -2.03 -8.49 -23.82
N TYR A 160 -0.73 -8.45 -24.04
CA TYR A 160 -0.16 -7.67 -25.12
C TYR A 160 -0.05 -8.62 -26.30
N GLU A 161 -1.03 -8.54 -27.19
CA GLU A 161 -0.88 -8.45 -28.65
C GLU A 161 -2.22 -7.99 -29.24
#